data_AF-A0A3A0ERX4-F1
#
_entry.id   AF-A0A3A0ERX4-F1
#
_cell.length_a   1.000
_cell.length_b   1.000
_cell.length_c   1.000
_cell.angle_alpha   90.00
_cell.angle_beta   90.00
_cell.angle_gamma   90.00
#
_symmetry.space_group_name_H-M   'P 1'
#
loop_
_entity.id
_entity.type
_entity.pdbx_description
1 polymer ?
#
loop_
_entity_poly.entity_id
_entity_poly.type
_entity_poly.pdbx_seq_one_letter_code
_entity_poly.pdbx_strand_id
1 'polypeptide(L)'
;MPDARHIIHLVRRTRHLRRARAWRQLLLDDRGNLTSAGHDALAHLRSLCCVSKPSHVAGDPYSTAFNEGRRDVFNQITAYLHLTEKDIIDLTEDYHDDD
;
A
#
# COMPACT_ATOMS: atom_id res chain seq x y z
N MET A 1 -3.39 13.66 -35.21
CA MET A 1 -4.09 13.90 -33.92
C MET A 1 -3.98 12.63 -33.07
N PRO A 2 -3.70 12.73 -31.76
CA PRO A 2 -3.69 11.54 -30.91
C PRO A 2 -5.10 10.99 -30.75
N ASP A 3 -5.24 9.66 -30.87
CA ASP A 3 -6.48 8.91 -30.63
C ASP A 3 -6.89 8.96 -29.14
N ALA A 4 -8.20 8.88 -28.87
CA ALA A 4 -8.80 8.89 -27.53
C ALA A 4 -8.18 7.82 -26.60
N ARG A 5 -7.82 6.64 -27.13
CA ARG A 5 -7.14 5.59 -26.35
C ARG A 5 -5.77 6.04 -25.85
N HIS A 6 -5.01 6.75 -26.68
CA HIS A 6 -3.71 7.30 -26.32
C HIS A 6 -3.86 8.37 -25.23
N ILE A 7 -4.86 9.25 -25.34
CA ILE A 7 -5.14 10.29 -24.34
C ILE A 7 -5.52 9.66 -22.99
N ILE A 8 -6.39 8.65 -22.97
CA ILE A 8 -6.81 7.96 -21.74
C ILE A 8 -5.60 7.30 -21.05
N HIS A 9 -4.74 6.63 -21.82
CA HIS A 9 -3.53 6.02 -21.27
C HIS A 9 -2.60 7.06 -20.63
N LEU A 10 -2.37 8.20 -21.30
CA LEU A 10 -1.55 9.29 -20.78
C LEU A 10 -2.12 9.84 -19.46
N VAL A 11 -3.42 10.13 -19.39
CA VAL A 11 -4.05 10.64 -18.16
C VAL A 11 -3.93 9.64 -17.00
N ARG A 12 -4.14 8.34 -17.26
CA ARG A 12 -3.97 7.28 -16.25
C ARG A 12 -2.54 7.22 -15.75
N ARG A 13 -1.56 7.26 -16.66
CA ARG A 13 -0.13 7.28 -16.31
C ARG A 13 0.22 8.50 -15.45
N THR A 14 -0.24 9.69 -15.83
CA THR A 14 -0.01 10.91 -15.04
C THR A 14 -0.61 10.82 -13.64
N ARG A 15 -1.84 10.30 -13.51
CA ARG A 15 -2.46 10.09 -12.19
C ARG A 15 -1.68 9.09 -11.34
N HIS A 16 -1.24 7.97 -11.94
CA HIS A 16 -0.42 6.97 -11.26
C HIS A 16 0.89 7.57 -10.73
N LEU A 17 1.61 8.33 -11.56
CA LEU A 17 2.87 8.98 -11.17
C LEU A 17 2.68 10.03 -10.06
N ARG A 18 1.58 10.80 -10.11
CA ARG A 18 1.25 11.77 -9.05
C ARG A 18 1.00 11.10 -7.70
N ARG A 19 0.26 9.99 -7.70
CA ARG A 19 0.02 9.19 -6.48
C ARG A 19 1.31 8.58 -5.96
N ALA A 20 2.12 7.99 -6.84
CA ALA A 20 3.42 7.45 -6.48
C ALA A 20 4.30 8.50 -5.79
N ARG A 21 4.39 9.70 -6.39
CA ARG A 21 5.14 10.81 -5.81
C ARG A 21 4.61 11.21 -4.44
N ALA A 22 3.30 11.32 -4.28
CA ALA A 22 2.69 11.72 -3.01
C ALA A 22 3.00 10.72 -1.88
N TRP A 23 2.84 9.41 -2.15
CA TRP A 23 3.17 8.37 -1.17
C TRP A 23 4.65 8.36 -0.79
N ARG A 24 5.53 8.48 -1.79
CA ARG A 24 6.97 8.54 -1.56
C ARG A 24 7.37 9.76 -0.71
N GLN A 25 6.79 10.93 -1.00
CA GLN A 25 7.06 12.14 -0.22
C GLN A 25 6.55 12.07 1.21
N LEU A 26 5.49 11.30 1.46
CA LEU A 26 4.91 11.18 2.79
C LEU A 26 5.68 10.20 3.67
N LEU A 27 6.18 9.10 3.10
CA LEU A 27 6.65 7.95 3.87
C LEU A 27 8.15 7.71 3.76
N LEU A 28 8.82 8.22 2.72
CA LEU A 28 10.24 8.00 2.48
C LEU A 28 11.08 9.25 2.81
N ASP A 29 12.32 9.02 3.24
CA ASP A 29 13.35 10.03 3.35
C ASP A 29 13.98 10.39 1.99
N ASP A 30 14.91 11.35 1.98
CA ASP A 30 15.63 11.77 0.77
C ASP A 30 16.50 10.67 0.14
N ARG A 31 16.79 9.60 0.89
CA ARG A 31 17.54 8.42 0.43
C ARG A 31 16.63 7.33 -0.11
N GLY A 32 15.31 7.50 0.00
CA GLY A 32 14.30 6.53 -0.43
C GLY A 32 14.02 5.42 0.57
N ASN A 33 14.48 5.53 1.82
CA ASN A 33 14.15 4.59 2.90
C ASN A 33 12.89 5.04 3.62
N LEU A 34 12.17 4.12 4.26
CA LEU A 34 11.07 4.49 5.14
C LEU A 34 11.59 5.36 6.29
N THR A 35 10.88 6.45 6.56
CA THR A 35 11.02 7.19 7.82
C THR A 35 10.46 6.34 8.97
N SER A 36 10.83 6.63 10.22
CA SER A 36 10.24 5.94 11.39
C SER A 36 8.71 6.08 11.41
N ALA A 37 8.17 7.28 11.24
CA ALA A 37 6.72 7.48 11.11
C ALA A 37 6.11 6.74 9.91
N GLY A 38 6.84 6.64 8.80
CA GLY A 38 6.42 5.89 7.62
C GLY A 38 6.36 4.39 7.87
N HIS A 39 7.31 3.86 8.66
CA HIS A 39 7.31 2.48 9.11
C HIS A 39 6.09 2.19 9.99
N ASP A 40 5.84 2.99 11.03
CA ASP A 40 4.72 2.80 11.95
C ASP A 40 3.36 2.88 11.24
N ALA A 41 3.21 3.87 10.34
CA ALA A 41 2.00 4.02 9.55
C ALA A 41 1.75 2.81 8.65
N LEU A 42 2.79 2.24 8.02
CA LEU A 42 2.66 1.05 7.18
C LEU A 42 2.44 -0.22 8.01
N ALA A 43 3.06 -0.35 9.18
CA ALA A 43 2.83 -1.46 10.09
C ALA A 43 1.35 -1.52 10.53
N HIS A 44 0.80 -0.38 10.95
CA HIS A 44 -0.62 -0.27 11.28
C HIS A 44 -1.52 -0.55 10.07
N LEU A 45 -1.17 -0.03 8.89
CA LEU A 45 -1.94 -0.29 7.67
C LEU A 45 -1.90 -1.77 7.25
N ARG A 46 -0.77 -2.46 7.45
CA ARG A 46 -0.61 -3.90 7.21
C ARG A 46 -1.57 -4.72 8.06
N SER A 47 -1.70 -4.36 9.34
CA SER A 47 -2.65 -4.96 10.28
C SER A 47 -4.10 -4.72 9.86
N LEU A 48 -4.45 -3.45 9.58
CA LEU A 48 -5.78 -3.07 9.11
C LEU A 48 -6.13 -3.80 7.82
N CYS A 49 -5.25 -3.85 6.84
CA CYS A 49 -5.52 -4.49 5.55
C CYS A 49 -5.47 -6.03 5.58
N CYS A 50 -5.37 -6.65 6.76
CA CYS A 50 -5.34 -8.10 6.94
C CYS A 50 -4.27 -8.78 6.06
N VAL A 51 -3.12 -8.12 5.87
CA VAL A 51 -2.08 -8.60 4.95
C VAL A 51 -1.53 -9.96 5.40
N SER A 52 -1.34 -10.12 6.72
CA SER A 52 -0.79 -11.35 7.32
C SER A 52 -1.84 -12.42 7.64
N LYS A 53 -3.12 -12.16 7.41
CA LYS A 53 -4.22 -13.09 7.75
C LYS A 53 -4.87 -13.60 6.48
N PRO A 54 -5.40 -14.84 6.45
CA PRO A 54 -6.24 -15.29 5.35
C PRO A 54 -7.42 -14.33 5.16
N SER A 55 -7.67 -13.95 3.91
CA SER A 55 -8.83 -13.14 3.52
C SER A 55 -10.11 -13.95 3.41
N HIS A 56 -9.99 -15.26 3.17
CA HIS A 56 -11.12 -16.16 2.96
C HIS A 56 -11.97 -16.30 4.22
N VAL A 57 -13.27 -16.08 4.05
CA VAL A 57 -14.30 -16.32 5.06
C VAL A 57 -15.22 -17.42 4.54
N ALA A 58 -15.20 -18.58 5.22
CA ALA A 58 -15.97 -19.74 4.81
C ALA A 58 -17.49 -19.44 4.83
N GLY A 59 -18.17 -19.72 3.72
CA GLY A 59 -19.61 -19.44 3.57
C GLY A 59 -19.96 -17.97 3.33
N ASP A 60 -18.97 -17.06 3.31
CA ASP A 60 -19.21 -15.63 3.06
C ASP A 60 -18.27 -15.07 1.97
N PRO A 61 -18.70 -15.12 0.69
CA PRO A 61 -17.93 -14.57 -0.41
C PRO A 61 -17.84 -13.03 -0.38
N TYR A 62 -18.80 -12.33 0.23
CA TYR A 62 -18.77 -10.86 0.30
C TYR A 62 -17.69 -10.38 1.26
N SER A 63 -17.61 -10.99 2.45
CA SER A 63 -16.52 -10.70 3.41
C SER A 63 -15.16 -11.07 2.84
N THR A 64 -15.07 -12.18 2.09
CA THR A 64 -13.84 -12.55 1.38
C THR A 64 -13.42 -11.46 0.38
N ALA A 65 -14.34 -11.00 -0.47
CA ALA A 65 -14.05 -9.95 -1.45
C ALA A 65 -13.68 -8.62 -0.78
N PHE A 66 -14.33 -8.27 0.34
CA PHE A 66 -14.00 -7.09 1.11
C PHE A 66 -12.57 -7.14 1.67
N ASN A 67 -12.18 -8.28 2.24
CA ASN A 67 -10.82 -8.49 2.75
C ASN A 67 -9.77 -8.40 1.64
N GLU A 68 -10.03 -8.99 0.47
CA GLU A 68 -9.14 -8.86 -0.69
C GLU A 68 -9.02 -7.41 -1.17
N GLY A 69 -10.12 -6.65 -1.19
CA GLY A 69 -10.09 -5.23 -1.54
C GLY A 69 -9.19 -4.42 -0.60
N ARG A 70 -9.23 -4.71 0.71
CA ARG A 70 -8.34 -4.06 1.68
C ARG A 70 -6.87 -4.42 1.44
N ARG A 71 -6.59 -5.70 1.17
CA ARG A 71 -5.22 -6.15 0.87
C ARG A 71 -4.69 -5.51 -0.40
N ASP A 72 -5.52 -5.38 -1.43
CA ASP A 72 -5.12 -4.73 -2.69
C ASP A 72 -4.75 -3.26 -2.49
N VAL A 73 -5.45 -2.53 -1.61
CA VAL A 73 -5.08 -1.15 -1.24
C VAL A 73 -3.66 -1.10 -0.67
N PHE A 74 -3.32 -2.00 0.24
CA PHE A 74 -1.98 -2.09 0.80
C PHE A 74 -0.94 -2.40 -0.28
N ASN A 75 -1.21 -3.40 -1.14
CA ASN A 75 -0.32 -3.80 -2.23
C ASN A 75 -0.06 -2.65 -3.22
N GLN A 76 -1.06 -1.84 -3.53
CA GLN A 76 -0.88 -0.67 -4.40
C GLN A 76 0.03 0.38 -3.77
N ILE A 77 -0.10 0.62 -2.46
CA ILE A 77 0.74 1.59 -1.75
C ILE A 77 2.18 1.10 -1.69
N THR A 78 2.42 -0.15 -1.29
CA THR A 78 3.78 -0.71 -1.22
C THR A 78 4.45 -0.78 -2.60
N ALA A 79 3.68 -1.02 -3.66
CA ALA A 79 4.17 -0.94 -5.04
C ALA A 79 4.65 0.48 -5.43
N TYR A 80 3.97 1.54 -4.97
CA TYR A 80 4.42 2.93 -5.18
C TYR A 80 5.73 3.25 -4.45
N LEU A 81 5.98 2.58 -3.34
CA LEU A 81 7.16 2.77 -2.51
C LEU A 81 8.34 1.90 -2.97
N HIS A 82 8.11 0.92 -3.85
CA HIS A 82 9.09 -0.08 -4.26
C HIS A 82 9.59 -0.96 -3.11
N LEU A 83 8.71 -1.25 -2.13
CA LEU A 83 9.03 -2.15 -1.05
C LEU A 83 9.05 -3.59 -1.54
N THR A 84 10.01 -4.36 -1.06
CA THR A 84 10.12 -5.80 -1.30
C THR A 84 9.21 -6.57 -0.35
N GLU A 85 9.00 -7.85 -0.63
CA GLU A 85 8.28 -8.75 0.29
C GLU A 85 8.97 -8.84 1.66
N LYS A 86 10.31 -8.80 1.67
CA LYS A 86 11.09 -8.75 2.92
C LYS A 86 10.77 -7.50 3.72
N ASP A 87 10.80 -6.32 3.08
CA ASP A 87 10.47 -5.06 3.76
C ASP A 87 9.06 -5.10 4.37
N ILE A 88 8.11 -5.74 3.68
CA ILE A 88 6.72 -5.90 4.15
C ILE A 88 6.60 -6.89 5.31
N ILE A 89 7.41 -7.95 5.33
CA ILE A 89 7.46 -8.92 6.43
C ILE A 89 8.03 -8.28 7.68
N ASP A 90 9.08 -7.46 7.51
CA ASP A 90 9.80 -6.79 8.60
C ASP A 90 9.01 -5.61 9.20
N LEU A 91 7.91 -5.17 8.56
CA LEU A 91 6.93 -4.24 9.15
C LEU A 91 6.29 -4.86 10.40
N THR A 92 6.81 -4.46 11.55
CA THR A 92 6.34 -4.84 12.88
C THR A 92 5.64 -3.65 13.52
N GLU A 93 4.51 -3.89 14.18
CA GLU A 93 3.92 -2.89 15.07
C GLU A 93 4.76 -2.92 16.36
N ASP A 94 5.66 -1.96 16.51
CA ASP A 94 6.28 -1.69 17.80
C ASP A 94 5.18 -1.08 18.69
N TYR A 95 4.48 -1.92 19.46
CA TYR A 95 3.72 -1.42 20.60
C TYR A 95 4.75 -0.89 21.59
N HIS A 96 4.97 0.42 21.60
CA HIS A 96 5.41 1.07 22.82
C HIS A 96 4.27 0.89 23.82
N ASP A 97 4.38 -0.16 24.64
CA ASP A 97 3.66 -0.28 25.91
C ASP A 97 4.09 0.91 26.78
N ASP A 98 3.44 2.06 26.58
CA ASP A 98 3.48 3.16 27.54
C ASP A 98 2.50 2.80 28.67
N ASP A 99 3.07 2.61 29.88
CA ASP A 99 2.48 2.30 31.20
C ASP A 99 1.01 2.70 31.45
#